data_AF-A0A541BLT9-F1
#
_entry.id   AF-A0A541BLT9-F1
#
_cell.length_a   1.000
_cell.length_b   1.000
_cell.length_c   1.000
_cell.angle_alpha   90.00
_cell.angle_beta   90.00
_cell.angle_gamma   90.00
#
_symmetry.space_group_name_H-M   'P 1'
#
loop_
_entity.id
_entity.type
_entity.pdbx_description
1 polymer ?
#
loop_
_entity_poly.entity_id
_entity_poly.type
_entity_poly.pdbx_seq_one_letter_code
_entity_poly.pdbx_strand_id
1 'polypeptide(L)'
;MRTRTLATAAAAALMLLIAGCGGSGTGTPLAATPTPTPTEPNSSYPCGLAGESEVAGAVGESTAHRTTRGAICQWSLDGNDGGAEAVFSWFVDGSLERERSTDTELGYAVTAIRVARATAFTAELPSNPAACSVTAGTDSGVVSWWVGYRNGGRHPDPCAGAATLTAFTLNEEP
;
A
#
# COMPACT_ATOMS: atom_id res chain seq x y z
N MET A 1 -12.72 -41.14 46.14
CA MET A 1 -12.86 -39.78 46.70
C MET A 1 -11.73 -38.80 46.33
N ARG A 2 -10.61 -39.21 45.70
CA ARG A 2 -9.48 -38.30 45.40
C ARG A 2 -9.47 -37.63 44.01
N THR A 3 -10.39 -38.00 43.12
CA THR A 3 -10.43 -37.48 41.73
C THR A 3 -11.38 -36.30 41.54
N ARG A 4 -12.28 -36.02 42.48
CA ARG A 4 -13.24 -34.91 42.37
C ARG A 4 -12.69 -33.55 42.83
N THR A 5 -11.65 -33.53 43.64
CA THR A 5 -11.06 -32.30 44.21
C THR A 5 -10.04 -31.62 43.29
N LEU A 6 -9.48 -32.34 42.31
CA LEU A 6 -8.49 -31.78 41.38
C LEU A 6 -9.16 -31.02 40.21
N ALA A 7 -10.38 -31.41 39.81
CA ALA A 7 -11.10 -30.76 38.72
C ALA A 7 -11.62 -29.35 39.11
N THR A 8 -11.91 -29.12 40.39
CA THR A 8 -12.44 -27.84 40.88
C THR A 8 -11.39 -26.74 41.01
N ALA A 9 -10.11 -27.10 41.21
CA ALA A 9 -9.02 -26.12 41.33
C ALA A 9 -8.59 -25.55 39.97
N ALA A 10 -8.63 -26.36 38.90
CA ALA A 10 -8.26 -25.92 37.56
C ALA A 10 -9.28 -24.95 36.94
N ALA A 11 -10.57 -25.10 37.27
CA ALA A 11 -11.63 -24.22 36.75
C ALA A 11 -11.59 -22.81 37.37
N ALA A 12 -11.16 -22.67 38.62
CA ALA A 12 -11.07 -21.38 39.29
C ALA A 12 -9.86 -20.54 38.82
N ALA A 13 -8.76 -21.19 38.41
CA ALA A 13 -7.57 -20.51 37.90
C ALA A 13 -7.79 -19.90 36.51
N LEU A 14 -8.70 -20.44 35.70
CA LEU A 14 -9.00 -19.93 34.36
C LEU A 14 -9.86 -18.65 34.36
N MET A 15 -10.68 -18.42 35.39
CA MET A 15 -11.55 -17.24 35.46
C MET A 15 -10.83 -15.95 35.91
N LEU A 16 -9.59 -16.04 36.39
CA LEU A 16 -8.81 -14.88 36.84
C LEU A 16 -8.03 -14.17 35.71
N LEU A 17 -8.07 -14.69 34.49
CA LEU A 17 -7.33 -14.14 33.33
C LEU A 17 -8.16 -13.14 32.48
N ILE A 18 -9.39 -12.83 32.87
CA ILE A 18 -10.29 -11.93 32.12
C ILE A 18 -10.31 -10.49 32.65
N ALA A 19 -9.38 -10.12 33.53
CA ALA A 19 -9.12 -8.70 33.83
C ALA A 19 -8.36 -8.09 32.64
N GLY A 20 -9.07 -7.90 31.54
CA GLY A 20 -8.59 -7.15 30.38
C GLY A 20 -8.17 -5.76 30.84
N CYS A 21 -7.01 -5.33 30.35
CA CYS A 21 -6.46 -3.99 30.54
C CYS A 21 -7.30 -2.99 29.72
N GLY A 22 -8.58 -2.85 30.06
CA GLY A 22 -9.49 -1.82 29.55
C GLY A 22 -9.26 -0.52 30.29
N GLY A 23 -8.01 -0.06 30.34
CA GLY A 23 -7.70 1.29 30.75
C GLY A 23 -8.11 2.22 29.62
N SER A 24 -9.34 2.73 29.66
CA SER A 24 -9.71 3.93 28.90
C SER A 24 -8.93 5.10 29.49
N GLY A 25 -7.63 5.14 29.22
CA GLY A 25 -6.82 6.30 29.52
C GLY A 25 -7.42 7.46 28.76
N THR A 26 -7.93 8.45 29.49
CA THR A 26 -8.17 9.80 28.97
C THR A 26 -6.81 10.41 28.65
N GLY A 27 -6.16 9.89 27.60
CA GLY A 27 -4.97 10.47 27.02
C GLY A 27 -5.41 11.69 26.24
N THR A 28 -5.07 12.88 26.74
CA THR A 28 -5.16 14.09 25.94
C THR A 28 -4.24 13.91 24.73
N PRO A 29 -4.71 13.99 23.48
CA PRO A 29 -3.83 13.91 22.32
C PRO A 29 -2.84 15.06 22.39
N LEU A 30 -1.56 14.72 22.56
CA LEU A 30 -0.47 15.68 22.45
C LEU A 30 -0.20 15.91 20.96
N ALA A 31 -0.12 17.18 20.56
CA ALA A 31 0.35 17.52 19.23
C ALA A 31 1.76 16.94 19.05
N ALA A 32 1.96 16.18 17.96
CA ALA A 32 3.27 15.65 17.63
C ALA A 32 4.24 16.82 17.46
N THR A 33 5.35 16.79 18.21
CA THR A 33 6.45 17.72 17.96
C THR A 33 7.02 17.40 16.58
N PRO A 34 7.19 18.38 15.66
CA PRO A 34 7.80 18.11 14.38
C PRO A 34 9.21 17.57 14.62
N THR A 35 9.37 16.27 14.42
CA THR A 35 10.69 15.63 14.39
C THR A 35 11.38 16.16 13.13
N PRO A 36 12.67 16.51 13.18
CA PRO A 36 13.40 16.85 11.95
C PRO A 36 13.14 15.77 10.92
N THR A 37 12.77 16.19 9.70
CA THR A 37 12.56 15.28 8.57
C THR A 37 13.78 14.37 8.51
N PRO A 38 13.62 13.04 8.63
CA PRO A 38 14.72 12.14 8.33
C PRO A 38 15.25 12.55 6.96
N THR A 39 16.58 12.70 6.82
CA THR A 39 17.16 12.82 5.49
C THR A 39 16.60 11.66 4.69
N GLU A 40 15.80 11.99 3.66
CA GLU A 40 15.16 10.99 2.80
C GLU A 40 16.25 9.98 2.41
N PRO A 41 16.03 8.66 2.57
CA PRO A 41 16.92 7.71 1.93
C PRO A 41 17.03 8.13 0.46
N ASN A 42 18.25 8.23 -0.04
CA ASN A 42 18.57 8.71 -1.39
C ASN A 42 17.89 7.81 -2.44
N SER A 43 16.63 8.09 -2.70
CA SER A 43 15.88 7.42 -3.75
C SER A 43 16.13 8.14 -5.06
N SER A 44 16.38 7.37 -6.13
CA SER A 44 16.32 7.91 -7.49
C SER A 44 14.89 8.26 -7.91
N TYR A 45 13.89 7.77 -7.16
CA TYR A 45 12.47 7.97 -7.39
C TYR A 45 11.73 8.33 -6.09
N PRO A 46 12.05 9.46 -5.42
CA PRO A 46 11.36 9.84 -4.20
C PRO A 46 9.86 9.96 -4.46
N CYS A 47 9.08 9.03 -3.89
CA CYS A 47 7.65 8.88 -4.10
C CYS A 47 7.21 8.84 -5.58
N GLY A 48 8.02 8.22 -6.44
CA GLY A 48 7.70 8.10 -7.87
C GLY A 48 7.73 9.43 -8.62
N LEU A 49 8.35 10.46 -8.02
CA LEU A 49 8.46 11.83 -8.54
C LEU A 49 7.12 12.57 -8.69
N ALA A 50 6.00 11.95 -8.30
CA ALA A 50 4.66 12.49 -8.50
C ALA A 50 4.29 13.49 -7.40
N GLY A 51 3.65 14.59 -7.79
CA GLY A 51 2.99 15.53 -6.88
C GLY A 51 1.56 15.09 -6.56
N GLU A 52 0.94 15.76 -5.57
CA GLU A 52 -0.43 15.46 -5.14
C GLU A 52 -1.45 15.64 -6.27
N SER A 53 -1.28 16.67 -7.12
CA SER A 53 -2.16 16.91 -8.27
C SER A 53 -2.08 15.82 -9.33
N GLU A 54 -0.88 15.33 -9.63
CA GLU A 54 -0.64 14.25 -10.57
C GLU A 54 -1.25 12.95 -10.06
N VAL A 55 -1.10 12.67 -8.75
CA VAL A 55 -1.67 11.48 -8.11
C VAL A 55 -3.20 11.52 -8.11
N ALA A 56 -3.80 12.63 -7.68
CA ALA A 56 -5.25 12.80 -7.70
C ALA A 56 -5.82 12.64 -9.11
N GLY A 57 -5.21 13.32 -10.10
CA GLY A 57 -5.65 13.27 -11.49
C GLY A 57 -5.56 11.88 -12.13
N ALA A 58 -4.49 11.13 -11.86
CA ALA A 58 -4.31 9.79 -12.42
C ALA A 58 -5.35 8.78 -11.91
N VAL A 59 -5.78 8.93 -10.66
CA VAL A 59 -6.75 8.03 -10.00
C VAL A 59 -8.19 8.54 -10.16
N GLY A 60 -8.39 9.73 -10.72
CA GLY A 60 -9.71 10.32 -10.92
C GLY A 60 -10.36 10.88 -9.65
N GLU A 61 -9.54 11.20 -8.65
CA GLU A 61 -9.96 11.74 -7.36
C GLU A 61 -9.72 13.26 -7.29
N SER A 62 -10.34 13.91 -6.32
CA SER A 62 -10.30 15.38 -6.22
C SER A 62 -9.06 15.91 -5.50
N THR A 63 -8.60 15.18 -4.48
CA THR A 63 -7.40 15.50 -3.71
C THR A 63 -6.61 14.24 -3.40
N ALA A 64 -5.30 14.39 -3.28
CA ALA A 64 -4.41 13.35 -2.79
C ALA A 64 -3.56 13.91 -1.65
N HIS A 65 -3.33 13.09 -0.64
CA HIS A 65 -2.56 13.42 0.54
C HIS A 65 -1.52 12.33 0.77
N ARG A 66 -0.25 12.71 0.73
CA ARG A 66 0.84 11.78 1.00
C ARG A 66 0.93 11.48 2.50
N THR A 67 0.77 10.21 2.87
CA THR A 67 0.75 9.77 4.27
C THR A 67 2.09 9.22 4.74
N THR A 68 2.95 8.72 3.84
CA THR A 68 4.32 8.26 4.14
C THR A 68 5.35 8.80 3.15
N ARG A 69 6.63 8.80 3.56
CA ARG A 69 7.77 9.22 2.72
C ARG A 69 8.87 8.16 2.74
N GLY A 70 9.70 8.12 1.70
CA GLY A 70 10.82 7.20 1.53
C GLY A 70 10.72 6.34 0.27
N ALA A 71 11.27 5.13 0.32
CA ALA A 71 11.23 4.17 -0.81
C ALA A 71 9.82 3.61 -1.08
N ILE A 72 8.92 3.70 -0.09
CA ILE A 72 7.52 3.34 -0.21
C ILE A 72 6.69 4.54 0.23
N CYS A 73 5.89 5.10 -0.69
CA CYS A 73 5.04 6.25 -0.42
C CYS A 73 3.58 5.85 -0.56
N GLN A 74 2.81 6.14 0.48
CA GLN A 74 1.37 5.91 0.52
C GLN A 74 0.63 7.22 0.32
N TRP A 75 -0.51 7.13 -0.34
CA TRP A 75 -1.38 8.24 -0.69
C TRP A 75 -2.80 7.90 -0.26
N SER A 76 -3.42 8.81 0.48
CA SER A 76 -4.87 8.83 0.72
C SER A 76 -5.49 9.77 -0.28
N LEU A 77 -6.50 9.33 -1.02
CA LEU A 77 -7.18 10.14 -2.01
C LEU A 77 -8.65 10.32 -1.64
N ASP A 78 -9.11 11.57 -1.68
CA ASP A 78 -10.49 11.92 -1.38
C ASP A 78 -11.22 12.37 -2.65
N GLY A 79 -12.47 11.93 -2.78
CA GLY A 79 -13.38 12.34 -3.83
C GLY A 79 -14.72 11.61 -3.76
N ASN A 80 -15.42 11.54 -4.89
CA ASN A 80 -16.78 10.98 -4.94
C ASN A 80 -16.72 9.45 -4.83
N ASP A 81 -17.72 8.83 -4.20
CA ASP A 81 -17.87 7.36 -4.08
C ASP A 81 -16.86 6.61 -3.18
N GLY A 82 -16.30 7.29 -2.16
CA GLY A 82 -15.63 6.63 -1.02
C GLY A 82 -14.11 6.72 -0.98
N GLY A 83 -13.50 7.30 -2.02
CA GLY A 83 -12.08 7.59 -2.13
C GLY A 83 -11.22 6.39 -2.56
N ALA A 84 -9.92 6.62 -2.62
CA ALA A 84 -8.94 5.66 -3.08
C ALA A 84 -7.65 5.72 -2.25
N GLU A 85 -6.83 4.70 -2.42
CA GLU A 85 -5.48 4.61 -1.89
C GLU A 85 -4.53 4.31 -3.04
N ALA A 86 -3.34 4.91 -3.00
CA ALA A 86 -2.27 4.57 -3.92
C ALA A 86 -0.97 4.33 -3.15
N VAL A 87 -0.15 3.40 -3.65
CA VAL A 87 1.15 3.08 -3.06
C VAL A 87 2.19 3.05 -4.15
N PHE A 88 3.22 3.85 -3.99
CA PHE A 88 4.46 3.76 -4.76
C PHE A 88 5.48 2.92 -4.00
N SER A 89 6.23 2.08 -4.71
CA SER A 89 7.43 1.43 -4.20
C SER A 89 8.56 1.42 -5.24
N TRP A 90 9.79 1.60 -4.78
CA TRP A 90 11.00 1.39 -5.58
C TRP A 90 11.92 0.38 -4.92
N PHE A 91 12.35 -0.62 -5.69
CA PHE A 91 13.33 -1.62 -5.25
C PHE A 91 14.59 -1.49 -6.08
N VAL A 92 15.64 -0.95 -5.45
CA VAL A 92 17.00 -0.87 -6.01
C VAL A 92 17.51 -2.26 -6.35
N ASP A 93 18.10 -2.42 -7.53
CA ASP A 93 18.60 -3.69 -8.06
C ASP A 93 17.53 -4.81 -8.10
N GLY A 94 16.25 -4.43 -7.99
CA GLY A 94 15.13 -5.34 -8.16
C GLY A 94 15.03 -5.82 -9.61
N SER A 95 14.38 -6.96 -9.83
CA SER A 95 14.19 -7.51 -11.18
C SER A 95 12.71 -7.74 -11.46
N LEU A 96 12.29 -7.35 -12.66
CA LEU A 96 10.89 -7.50 -13.08
C LEU A 96 10.41 -8.95 -13.03
N GLU A 97 11.32 -9.90 -13.28
CA GLU A 97 11.04 -11.33 -13.19
C GLU A 97 10.76 -11.78 -11.75
N ARG A 98 11.54 -11.28 -10.78
CA ARG A 98 11.34 -11.60 -9.37
C ARG A 98 10.00 -11.06 -8.86
N GLU A 99 9.68 -9.81 -9.20
CA GLU A 99 8.39 -9.21 -8.80
C GLU A 99 7.22 -9.99 -9.43
N ARG A 100 7.32 -10.33 -10.72
CA ARG A 100 6.31 -11.16 -11.42
C ARG A 100 6.11 -12.52 -10.75
N SER A 101 7.21 -13.20 -10.40
CA SER A 101 7.14 -14.49 -9.70
C SER A 101 6.45 -14.34 -8.34
N THR A 102 6.78 -13.27 -7.61
CA THR A 102 6.23 -12.98 -6.28
C THR A 102 4.72 -12.75 -6.37
N ASP A 103 4.25 -11.89 -7.29
CA ASP A 103 2.82 -11.63 -7.48
C ASP A 103 2.05 -12.89 -7.91
N THR A 104 2.67 -13.72 -8.76
CA THR A 104 2.08 -15.01 -9.18
C THR A 104 1.94 -15.96 -7.99
N GLU A 105 2.96 -16.09 -7.15
CA GLU A 105 2.94 -16.91 -5.93
C GLU A 105 1.91 -16.42 -4.91
N LEU A 106 1.68 -15.11 -4.84
CA LEU A 106 0.65 -14.48 -4.01
C LEU A 106 -0.77 -14.62 -4.60
N GLY A 107 -0.92 -15.20 -5.79
CA GLY A 107 -2.21 -15.48 -6.42
C GLY A 107 -2.80 -14.31 -7.22
N TYR A 108 -1.99 -13.32 -7.58
CA TYR A 108 -2.42 -12.26 -8.50
C TYR A 108 -2.49 -12.79 -9.93
N ALA A 109 -3.47 -12.29 -10.69
CA ALA A 109 -3.51 -12.41 -12.13
C ALA A 109 -2.51 -11.41 -12.73
N VAL A 110 -1.41 -11.92 -13.28
CA VAL A 110 -0.35 -11.09 -13.86
C VAL A 110 -0.47 -11.02 -15.38
N THR A 111 -0.49 -9.81 -15.94
CA THR A 111 -0.55 -9.59 -17.40
C THR A 111 0.62 -8.73 -17.87
N ALA A 112 1.40 -9.23 -18.82
CA ALA A 112 2.51 -8.46 -19.40
C ALA A 112 1.99 -7.29 -20.24
N ILE A 113 2.56 -6.10 -20.03
CA ILE A 113 2.21 -4.88 -20.75
C ILE A 113 3.46 -4.06 -21.12
N ARG A 114 3.24 -2.93 -21.79
CA ARG A 114 4.24 -1.88 -22.01
C ARG A 114 3.73 -0.59 -21.42
N VAL A 115 4.58 0.11 -20.69
CA VAL A 115 4.32 1.47 -20.19
C VAL A 115 5.46 2.35 -20.66
N ALA A 116 5.14 3.41 -21.41
CA ALA A 116 6.12 4.17 -22.16
C ALA A 116 7.04 3.24 -22.98
N ARG A 117 8.36 3.30 -22.76
CA ARG A 117 9.37 2.41 -23.38
C ARG A 117 9.74 1.19 -22.54
N ALA A 118 9.21 1.07 -21.32
CA ALA A 118 9.62 0.05 -20.36
C ALA A 118 8.84 -1.27 -20.52
N THR A 119 9.49 -2.38 -20.15
CA THR A 119 8.79 -3.64 -19.89
C THR A 119 8.06 -3.53 -18.56
N ALA A 120 6.79 -3.90 -18.53
CA ALA A 120 5.96 -3.81 -17.35
C ALA A 120 4.96 -4.98 -17.27
N PHE A 121 4.27 -5.11 -16.15
CA PHE A 121 3.13 -5.99 -16.01
C PHE A 121 2.08 -5.37 -15.07
N THR A 122 0.81 -5.71 -15.26
CA THR A 122 -0.24 -5.49 -14.26
C THR A 122 -0.33 -6.70 -13.35
N ALA A 123 -0.68 -6.49 -12.09
CA ALA A 123 -1.07 -7.56 -11.17
C ALA A 123 -2.38 -7.18 -10.46
N GLU A 124 -3.39 -8.04 -10.59
CA GLU A 124 -4.71 -7.84 -10.01
C GLU A 124 -5.09 -9.04 -9.16
N LEU A 125 -5.66 -8.81 -7.97
CA LEU A 125 -6.16 -9.90 -7.15
C LEU A 125 -7.60 -10.23 -7.60
N PRO A 126 -7.91 -11.46 -8.06
CA PRO A 126 -9.25 -11.78 -8.58
C PRO A 126 -10.39 -11.55 -7.58
N SER A 127 -10.11 -11.65 -6.28
CA SER A 127 -11.07 -11.37 -5.21
C SER A 127 -11.23 -9.88 -4.89
N ASN A 128 -10.39 -9.01 -5.46
CA ASN A 128 -10.44 -7.55 -5.27
C ASN A 128 -10.19 -6.82 -6.60
N PRO A 129 -11.19 -6.79 -7.51
CA PRO A 129 -11.06 -6.11 -8.80
C PRO A 129 -11.06 -4.57 -8.69
N ALA A 130 -11.28 -4.02 -7.50
CA ALA A 130 -11.18 -2.58 -7.25
C ALA A 130 -9.71 -2.12 -7.05
N ALA A 131 -8.74 -3.03 -7.20
CA ALA A 131 -7.33 -2.71 -7.02
C ALA A 131 -6.43 -3.39 -8.06
N CYS A 132 -5.36 -2.70 -8.44
CA CYS A 132 -4.37 -3.16 -9.40
C CYS A 132 -3.01 -2.54 -9.11
N SER A 133 -1.94 -3.29 -9.33
CA SER A 133 -0.59 -2.73 -9.44
C SER A 133 -0.04 -2.78 -10.86
N VAL A 134 0.85 -1.86 -11.17
CA VAL A 134 1.67 -1.85 -12.37
C VAL A 134 3.13 -1.75 -11.96
N THR A 135 3.89 -2.79 -12.28
CA THR A 135 5.33 -2.86 -12.00
C THR A 135 6.11 -2.75 -13.31
N ALA A 136 7.12 -1.88 -13.34
CA ALA A 136 7.97 -1.63 -14.50
C ALA A 136 9.46 -1.70 -14.13
N GLY A 137 10.26 -2.19 -15.08
CA GLY A 137 11.72 -2.14 -14.96
C GLY A 137 12.24 -0.74 -15.26
N THR A 138 13.30 -0.35 -14.55
CA THR A 138 14.07 0.87 -14.75
C THR A 138 15.55 0.54 -14.89
N ASP A 139 16.40 1.54 -15.17
CA ASP A 139 17.84 1.30 -15.29
C ASP A 139 18.51 0.93 -13.96
N SER A 140 17.86 1.20 -12.83
CA SER A 140 18.38 1.00 -11.47
C SER A 140 17.55 0.02 -10.61
N GLY A 141 16.61 -0.71 -11.22
CA GLY A 141 15.80 -1.71 -10.52
C GLY A 141 14.38 -1.79 -11.07
N VAL A 142 13.40 -1.74 -10.16
CA VAL A 142 11.97 -1.77 -10.51
C VAL A 142 11.19 -0.73 -9.70
N VAL A 143 10.19 -0.15 -10.34
CA VAL A 143 9.18 0.69 -9.70
C VAL A 143 7.83 0.02 -9.79
N SER A 144 6.98 0.22 -8.79
CA SER A 144 5.60 -0.26 -8.80
C SER A 144 4.67 0.80 -8.24
N TRP A 145 3.52 0.95 -8.89
CA TRP A 145 2.39 1.71 -8.40
C TRP A 145 1.22 0.75 -8.20
N TRP A 146 0.64 0.75 -7.01
CA TRP A 146 -0.63 0.11 -6.70
C TRP A 146 -1.70 1.18 -6.51
N VAL A 147 -2.89 0.94 -7.04
CA VAL A 147 -4.09 1.77 -6.85
C VAL A 147 -5.21 0.86 -6.37
N GLY A 148 -5.94 1.29 -5.35
CA GLY A 148 -7.11 0.59 -4.85
C GLY A 148 -8.22 1.55 -4.48
N TYR A 149 -9.42 1.30 -4.99
CA TYR A 149 -10.62 2.04 -4.64
C TYR A 149 -11.37 1.35 -3.50
N ARG A 150 -12.14 2.12 -2.73
CA ARG A 150 -13.00 1.53 -1.70
C ARG A 150 -14.14 0.73 -2.35
N ASN A 151 -14.42 -0.44 -1.77
CA ASN A 151 -15.39 -1.39 -2.29
C ASN A 151 -16.82 -0.81 -2.37
N GLY A 152 -17.54 -1.15 -3.44
CA GLY A 152 -18.98 -0.89 -3.57
C GLY A 152 -19.37 0.41 -4.28
N GLY A 153 -18.40 1.27 -4.61
CA GLY A 153 -18.58 2.47 -5.43
C GLY A 153 -18.32 2.24 -6.92
N ARG A 154 -18.71 3.20 -7.78
CA ARG A 154 -18.28 3.23 -9.18
C ARG A 154 -16.91 3.91 -9.22
N HIS A 155 -15.89 3.19 -9.68
CA HIS A 155 -14.55 3.74 -9.81
C HIS A 155 -14.01 3.61 -11.24
N PRO A 156 -13.03 4.44 -11.64
CA PRO A 156 -12.23 4.22 -12.84
C PRO A 156 -11.48 2.88 -12.79
N ASP A 157 -10.87 2.48 -13.91
CA ASP A 157 -10.03 1.28 -13.94
C ASP A 157 -8.76 1.49 -13.07
N PRO A 158 -8.54 0.70 -12.01
CA PRO A 158 -7.37 0.84 -11.15
C PRO A 158 -6.05 0.57 -11.90
N CYS A 159 -6.04 -0.32 -12.89
CA CYS A 159 -4.84 -0.57 -13.68
C CYS A 159 -4.50 0.63 -14.59
N ALA A 160 -5.51 1.32 -15.11
CA ALA A 160 -5.29 2.53 -15.90
C ALA A 160 -4.68 3.66 -15.05
N GLY A 161 -5.16 3.83 -13.81
CA GLY A 161 -4.58 4.79 -12.86
C GLY A 161 -3.13 4.44 -12.51
N ALA A 162 -2.88 3.18 -12.15
CA ALA A 162 -1.53 2.68 -11.86
C ALA A 162 -0.58 2.83 -13.06
N ALA A 163 -1.05 2.52 -14.28
CA ALA A 163 -0.24 2.68 -15.50
C ALA A 163 0.10 4.14 -15.80
N THR A 164 -0.85 5.06 -15.54
CA THR A 164 -0.62 6.50 -15.70
C THR A 164 0.46 7.00 -14.75
N LEU A 165 0.41 6.58 -13.48
CA LEU A 165 1.42 6.93 -12.48
C LEU A 165 2.79 6.32 -12.80
N THR A 166 2.83 5.06 -13.23
CA THR A 166 4.07 4.44 -13.69
C THR A 166 4.65 5.15 -14.92
N ALA A 167 3.81 5.54 -15.88
CA ALA A 167 4.26 6.32 -17.04
C ALA A 167 4.85 7.67 -16.62
N PHE A 168 4.22 8.36 -15.68
CA PHE A 168 4.74 9.59 -15.11
C PHE A 168 6.14 9.37 -14.51
N THR A 169 6.29 8.39 -13.61
CA THR A 169 7.58 8.09 -12.97
C THR A 169 8.69 7.78 -13.98
N LEU A 170 8.38 7.02 -15.04
CA LEU A 170 9.35 6.65 -16.08
C LEU A 170 9.72 7.80 -17.02
N ASN A 171 8.85 8.78 -17.19
CA ASN A 171 9.13 9.95 -18.03
C ASN A 171 10.01 10.97 -17.30
N GLU A 172 9.93 11.02 -15.98
CA GLU A 172 10.72 11.89 -15.11
C GLU A 172 12.01 11.21 -14.60
N GLU A 173 12.31 9.98 -15.08
CA GLU A 173 13.55 9.26 -14.75
C GLU A 173 14.79 10.12 -15.12
N PRO A 174 15.70 10.39 -14.17
CA PRO A 174 16.86 11.28 -14.38
C PRO A 174 17.96 10.72 -15.29
#